data_AF-A0A094GP29-F1
#
_entry.id   AF-A0A094GP29-F1
#
_cell.length_a   1.000
_cell.length_b   1.000
_cell.length_c   1.000
_cell.angle_alpha   90.00
_cell.angle_beta   90.00
_cell.angle_gamma   90.00
#
_symmetry.space_group_name_H-M   'P 1'
#
loop_
_entity.id
_entity.type
_entity.pdbx_description
1 polymer ?
#
loop_
_entity_poly.entity_id
_entity_poly.type
_entity_poly.pdbx_seq_one_letter_code
_entity_poly.pdbx_strand_id
1 'polypeptide(L)'
;MARDEDIKTYGFAALPRSTAALLASRVDPKQPTELGVDDIPLPDSPLAGKVVEYARKELPVETFNHSMRVFYYGIAIAKFSFPELLTPSWITTYLLTSLLHDIGTTPTNITSTLLSFEFHGGLLVLDLLKKEGAPTAQAESVAEAVIRHQDLGETGQRRQERGTRTPTDNSEYHECVPPHEVVAVFCPYDWAGDGAQAVGAYESFGGEGV
;
A
#
# COMPACT_ATOMS: atom_id res chain seq x y z
N MET A 1 16.75 12.00 7.47
CA MET A 1 16.88 12.73 6.20
C MET A 1 16.20 14.08 6.41
N ALA A 2 16.17 14.99 5.43
CA ALA A 2 15.27 16.14 5.53
C ALA A 2 13.82 15.65 5.43
N ARG A 3 12.86 16.30 6.12
CA ARG A 3 11.44 15.89 6.13
C ARG A 3 10.87 15.69 4.73
N ASP A 4 11.19 16.58 3.80
CA ASP A 4 10.69 16.53 2.42
C ASP A 4 11.28 15.34 1.63
N GLU A 5 12.51 14.94 1.94
CA GLU A 5 13.13 13.74 1.37
C GLU A 5 12.44 12.47 1.90
N ASP A 6 12.14 12.42 3.21
CA ASP A 6 11.41 11.31 3.82
C ASP A 6 9.99 11.17 3.22
N ILE A 7 9.32 12.30 2.98
CA ILE A 7 7.99 12.34 2.35
C ILE A 7 8.03 11.66 0.97
N LYS A 8 8.98 12.05 0.12
CA LYS A 8 9.10 11.46 -1.23
C LYS A 8 9.56 10.01 -1.19
N THR A 9 10.52 9.69 -0.31
CA THR A 9 11.20 8.39 -0.26
C THR A 9 10.30 7.25 0.21
N TYR A 10 9.47 7.52 1.22
CA TYR A 10 8.55 6.53 1.79
C TYR A 10 7.12 6.69 1.29
N GLY A 11 6.96 7.46 0.21
CA GLY A 11 5.76 7.57 -0.59
C GLY A 11 4.61 8.32 0.04
N PHE A 12 4.85 9.27 0.95
CA PHE A 12 3.87 10.27 1.44
C PHE A 12 3.42 11.29 0.36
N ALA A 13 3.67 11.01 -0.92
CA ALA A 13 3.29 11.86 -2.04
C ALA A 13 1.79 11.72 -2.35
N ALA A 14 1.06 12.84 -2.31
CA ALA A 14 -0.38 12.82 -2.46
C ALA A 14 -0.85 12.16 -3.77
N LEU A 15 -1.76 11.19 -3.65
CA LEU A 15 -2.43 10.55 -4.77
C LEU A 15 -3.96 10.62 -4.59
N PRO A 16 -4.75 10.52 -5.68
CA PRO A 16 -6.20 10.45 -5.57
C PRO A 16 -6.68 9.09 -5.07
N ARG A 17 -7.41 9.11 -3.96
CA ARG A 17 -8.03 7.91 -3.38
C ARG A 17 -9.00 7.17 -4.29
N SER A 18 -9.78 7.90 -5.10
CA SER A 18 -10.70 7.27 -6.05
C SER A 18 -9.89 6.58 -7.14
N THR A 19 -10.14 5.29 -7.36
CA THR A 19 -9.49 4.53 -8.44
C THR A 19 -9.62 5.23 -9.78
N ALA A 20 -10.82 5.68 -10.13
CA ALA A 20 -11.06 6.42 -11.37
C ALA A 20 -10.22 7.71 -11.44
N ALA A 21 -10.15 8.47 -10.35
CA ALA A 21 -9.34 9.70 -10.30
C ALA A 21 -7.83 9.40 -10.37
N LEU A 22 -7.36 8.33 -9.72
CA LEU A 22 -5.97 7.87 -9.75
C LEU A 22 -5.55 7.45 -11.16
N LEU A 23 -6.40 6.67 -11.82
CA LEU A 23 -6.14 6.23 -13.19
C LEU A 23 -6.23 7.41 -14.18
N ALA A 24 -7.06 8.41 -13.90
CA ALA A 24 -7.12 9.64 -14.68
C ALA A 24 -5.92 10.56 -14.45
N SER A 25 -5.22 10.46 -13.30
CA SER A 25 -4.02 11.26 -13.00
C SER A 25 -2.72 10.67 -13.55
N ARG A 26 -2.78 9.53 -14.27
CA ARG A 26 -1.60 8.91 -14.89
C ARG A 26 -0.97 9.85 -15.90
N VAL A 27 0.35 9.96 -15.86
CA VAL A 27 1.15 10.72 -16.83
C VAL A 27 1.84 9.73 -17.75
N ASP A 28 1.57 9.82 -19.05
CA ASP A 28 2.15 8.96 -20.10
C ASP A 28 2.12 7.45 -19.76
N PRO A 29 0.93 6.86 -19.50
CA PRO A 29 0.82 5.44 -19.17
C PRO A 29 1.35 4.58 -20.32
N LYS A 30 2.16 3.58 -19.96
CA LYS A 30 2.74 2.63 -20.92
C LYS A 30 1.75 1.49 -21.16
N GLN A 31 1.78 0.96 -22.39
CA GLN A 31 1.05 -0.25 -22.72
C GLN A 31 1.57 -1.43 -21.88
N PRO A 32 0.68 -2.18 -21.20
CA PRO A 32 1.07 -3.38 -20.47
C PRO A 32 1.73 -4.40 -21.40
N THR A 33 2.77 -5.03 -20.90
CA THR A 33 3.46 -6.16 -21.56
C THR A 33 3.47 -7.34 -20.61
N GLU A 34 3.66 -8.55 -21.14
CA GLU A 34 3.79 -9.75 -20.32
C GLU A 34 4.95 -9.58 -19.31
N LEU A 35 4.69 -9.93 -18.05
CA LEU A 35 5.67 -9.89 -16.97
C LEU A 35 5.69 -11.24 -16.26
N GLY A 36 6.89 -11.80 -16.13
CA GLY A 36 7.15 -12.92 -15.24
C GLY A 36 7.46 -12.46 -13.82
N VAL A 37 7.41 -13.40 -12.87
CA VAL A 37 7.84 -13.15 -11.48
C VAL A 37 9.32 -12.73 -11.42
N ASP A 38 10.15 -13.31 -12.30
CA ASP A 38 11.58 -12.99 -12.38
C ASP A 38 11.86 -11.54 -12.83
N ASP A 39 10.88 -10.87 -13.48
CA ASP A 39 10.97 -9.45 -13.86
C ASP A 39 10.71 -8.50 -12.68
N ILE A 40 10.26 -9.02 -11.54
CA ILE A 40 9.89 -8.28 -10.34
C ILE A 40 10.69 -8.87 -9.15
N PRO A 41 11.99 -8.56 -9.02
CA PRO A 41 12.78 -9.08 -7.91
C PRO A 41 12.29 -8.53 -6.58
N LEU A 42 12.32 -9.36 -5.55
CA LEU A 42 12.08 -8.89 -4.19
C LEU A 42 13.20 -7.95 -3.74
N PRO A 43 12.88 -6.86 -3.03
CA PRO A 43 13.87 -6.01 -2.39
C PRO A 43 14.88 -6.79 -1.55
N ASP A 44 16.15 -6.75 -1.97
CA ASP A 44 17.26 -7.33 -1.22
C ASP A 44 17.75 -6.33 -0.17
N SER A 45 17.11 -6.36 1.00
CA SER A 45 17.54 -5.60 2.16
C SER A 45 17.39 -6.41 3.45
N PRO A 46 18.24 -6.18 4.48
CA PRO A 46 18.11 -6.86 5.76
C PRO A 46 16.71 -6.70 6.40
N LEU A 47 16.11 -5.52 6.26
CA LEU A 47 14.76 -5.25 6.75
C LEU A 47 13.71 -6.08 6.00
N ALA A 48 13.76 -6.09 4.66
CA ALA A 48 12.83 -6.87 3.84
C ALA A 48 12.92 -8.36 4.14
N GLY A 49 14.15 -8.91 4.24
CA GLY A 49 14.36 -10.32 4.59
C GLY A 49 13.73 -10.71 5.92
N LYS A 50 13.97 -9.92 6.97
CA LYS A 50 13.37 -10.15 8.30
C LYS A 50 11.85 -10.10 8.29
N VAL A 51 11.26 -9.15 7.54
CA VAL A 51 9.81 -9.01 7.46
C VAL A 51 9.18 -10.13 6.63
N VAL A 52 9.83 -10.59 5.57
CA VAL A 52 9.41 -11.79 4.82
C VAL A 52 9.43 -13.02 5.73
N GLU A 53 10.49 -13.21 6.51
CA GLU A 53 10.58 -14.30 7.49
C GLU A 53 9.49 -14.23 8.56
N TYR A 54 9.27 -13.03 9.12
CA TYR A 54 8.23 -12.78 10.11
C TYR A 54 6.83 -13.08 9.53
N ALA A 55 6.51 -12.54 8.36
CA ALA A 55 5.22 -12.74 7.71
C ALA A 55 4.99 -14.22 7.39
N ARG A 56 6.01 -14.93 6.88
CA ARG A 56 5.93 -16.37 6.60
C ARG A 56 5.70 -17.21 7.87
N LYS A 57 6.21 -16.74 9.02
CA LYS A 57 6.06 -17.44 10.31
C LYS A 57 4.71 -17.21 10.96
N GLU A 58 4.19 -15.98 10.90
CA GLU A 58 2.99 -15.58 11.65
C GLU A 58 1.70 -15.68 10.82
N LEU A 59 1.76 -15.55 9.50
CA LEU A 59 0.57 -15.63 8.63
C LEU A 59 0.26 -17.08 8.24
N PRO A 60 -1.04 -17.44 8.11
CA PRO A 60 -1.46 -18.61 7.35
C PRO A 60 -0.89 -18.57 5.92
N VAL A 61 -0.64 -19.74 5.33
CA VAL A 61 0.01 -19.84 4.01
C VAL A 61 -0.80 -19.15 2.92
N GLU A 62 -2.12 -19.20 3.02
CA GLU A 62 -3.07 -18.56 2.10
C GLU A 62 -2.96 -17.04 2.17
N THR A 63 -2.91 -16.47 3.38
CA THR A 63 -2.75 -15.03 3.62
C THR A 63 -1.36 -14.56 3.17
N PHE A 64 -0.30 -15.33 3.46
CA PHE A 64 1.03 -15.01 2.95
C PHE A 64 1.06 -14.98 1.42
N ASN A 65 0.46 -15.96 0.76
CA ASN A 65 0.39 -16.01 -0.71
C ASN A 65 -0.44 -14.86 -1.29
N HIS A 66 -1.55 -14.50 -0.64
CA HIS A 66 -2.34 -13.29 -0.95
C HIS A 66 -1.48 -12.03 -0.88
N SER A 67 -0.79 -11.81 0.23
CA SER A 67 0.16 -10.70 0.39
C SER A 67 1.22 -10.63 -0.71
N MET A 68 1.74 -11.79 -1.16
CA MET A 68 2.69 -11.83 -2.27
C MET A 68 2.03 -11.45 -3.61
N ARG A 69 0.79 -11.89 -3.87
CA ARG A 69 0.04 -11.47 -5.08
C ARG A 69 -0.23 -9.98 -5.08
N VAL A 70 -0.63 -9.40 -3.94
CA VAL A 70 -0.80 -7.94 -3.76
C VAL A 70 0.50 -7.21 -4.12
N PHE A 71 1.66 -7.69 -3.64
CA PHE A 71 2.95 -7.11 -4.00
C PHE A 71 3.20 -7.16 -5.52
N TYR A 72 3.11 -8.34 -6.15
CA TYR A 72 3.44 -8.49 -7.58
C TYR A 72 2.48 -7.72 -8.48
N TYR A 73 1.17 -7.77 -8.21
CA TYR A 73 0.18 -7.00 -8.98
C TYR A 73 0.40 -5.50 -8.84
N GLY A 74 0.69 -5.01 -7.63
CA GLY A 74 0.99 -3.61 -7.40
C GLY A 74 2.22 -3.13 -8.15
N ILE A 75 3.31 -3.89 -8.13
CA ILE A 75 4.52 -3.53 -8.90
C ILE A 75 4.26 -3.58 -10.41
N ALA A 76 3.57 -4.60 -10.91
CA ALA A 76 3.22 -4.70 -12.33
C ALA A 76 2.41 -3.48 -12.80
N ILE A 77 1.40 -3.08 -12.02
CA ILE A 77 0.55 -1.93 -12.35
C ILE A 77 1.34 -0.62 -12.26
N ALA A 78 2.10 -0.42 -11.18
CA ALA A 78 2.95 0.76 -11.02
C ALA A 78 3.99 0.87 -12.16
N LYS A 79 4.54 -0.23 -12.66
CA LYS A 79 5.51 -0.23 -13.77
C LYS A 79 4.96 0.37 -15.06
N PHE A 80 3.66 0.18 -15.33
CA PHE A 80 3.01 0.69 -16.53
C PHE A 80 2.26 2.00 -16.31
N SER A 81 1.67 2.19 -15.13
CA SER A 81 0.80 3.33 -14.84
C SER A 81 1.49 4.47 -14.07
N PHE A 82 2.47 4.17 -13.22
CA PHE A 82 3.12 5.12 -12.30
C PHE A 82 4.63 4.82 -12.14
N PRO A 83 5.40 4.73 -13.24
CA PRO A 83 6.80 4.30 -13.21
C PRO A 83 7.69 5.20 -12.34
N GLU A 84 7.31 6.46 -12.15
CA GLU A 84 7.98 7.44 -11.29
C GLU A 84 7.98 7.08 -9.80
N LEU A 85 7.03 6.24 -9.37
CA LEU A 85 6.95 5.78 -7.97
C LEU A 85 7.97 4.68 -7.65
N LEU A 86 8.47 3.95 -8.65
CA LEU A 86 9.26 2.72 -8.49
C LEU A 86 10.74 2.98 -8.09
N THR A 87 10.94 3.76 -7.02
CA THR A 87 12.24 3.87 -6.36
C THR A 87 12.50 2.64 -5.47
N PRO A 88 13.77 2.25 -5.21
CA PRO A 88 14.08 1.11 -4.34
C PRO A 88 13.44 1.20 -2.95
N SER A 89 13.42 2.40 -2.36
CA SER A 89 12.79 2.64 -1.05
C SER A 89 11.28 2.50 -1.11
N TRP A 90 10.63 2.97 -2.18
CA TRP A 90 9.20 2.80 -2.37
C TRP A 90 8.82 1.33 -2.57
N ILE A 91 9.54 0.59 -3.41
CA ILE A 91 9.31 -0.85 -3.64
C ILE A 91 9.47 -1.63 -2.33
N THR A 92 10.50 -1.31 -1.54
CA THR A 92 10.69 -1.91 -0.21
C THR A 92 9.51 -1.59 0.71
N THR A 93 9.10 -0.32 0.78
CA THR A 93 7.96 0.11 1.61
C THR A 93 6.65 -0.56 1.17
N TYR A 94 6.46 -0.73 -0.14
CA TYR A 94 5.32 -1.42 -0.71
C TYR A 94 5.31 -2.90 -0.33
N LEU A 95 6.45 -3.60 -0.47
CA LEU A 95 6.59 -5.00 -0.02
C LEU A 95 6.23 -5.16 1.47
N LEU A 96 6.79 -4.31 2.34
CA LEU A 96 6.52 -4.35 3.78
C LEU A 96 5.02 -4.18 4.06
N THR A 97 4.38 -3.26 3.34
CA THR A 97 2.94 -3.03 3.46
C THR A 97 2.13 -4.23 2.98
N SER A 98 2.43 -4.77 1.79
CA SER A 98 1.73 -5.93 1.23
C SER A 98 1.84 -7.15 2.14
N LEU A 99 2.99 -7.40 2.76
CA LEU A 99 3.19 -8.53 3.68
C LEU A 99 2.49 -8.36 5.02
N LEU A 100 2.28 -7.12 5.48
CA LEU A 100 1.81 -6.87 6.84
C LEU A 100 0.38 -6.34 6.94
N HIS A 101 -0.29 -6.01 5.82
CA HIS A 101 -1.64 -5.44 5.86
C HIS A 101 -2.66 -6.31 6.59
N ASP A 102 -2.56 -7.64 6.44
CA ASP A 102 -3.46 -8.60 7.07
C ASP A 102 -2.92 -9.18 8.40
N ILE A 103 -1.85 -8.65 8.98
CA ILE A 103 -1.28 -9.23 10.22
C ILE A 103 -2.26 -9.21 11.40
N GLY A 104 -3.21 -8.27 11.41
CA GLY A 104 -4.28 -8.20 12.40
C GLY A 104 -5.27 -9.37 12.32
N THR A 105 -5.32 -10.09 11.20
CA THR A 105 -6.26 -11.21 10.97
C THR A 105 -5.78 -12.54 11.53
N THR A 106 -4.51 -12.64 11.96
CA THR A 106 -3.97 -13.90 12.48
C THR A 106 -4.78 -14.39 13.69
N PRO A 107 -4.87 -15.72 13.93
CA PRO A 107 -5.61 -16.25 15.07
C PRO A 107 -5.20 -15.64 16.42
N THR A 108 -3.90 -15.36 16.58
CA THR A 108 -3.34 -14.71 17.76
C THR A 108 -3.80 -13.25 17.90
N ASN A 109 -3.80 -12.47 16.82
CA ASN A 109 -4.07 -11.03 16.87
C ASN A 109 -5.55 -10.68 16.80
N ILE A 110 -6.37 -11.48 16.11
CA ILE A 110 -7.81 -11.18 15.96
C ILE A 110 -8.58 -11.30 17.27
N THR A 111 -8.05 -12.05 18.24
CA THR A 111 -8.64 -12.24 19.57
C THR A 111 -7.92 -11.49 20.69
N SER A 112 -6.77 -10.85 20.39
CA SER A 112 -5.95 -10.16 21.40
C SER A 112 -6.51 -8.79 21.81
N THR A 113 -7.46 -8.26 21.05
CA THR A 113 -7.99 -6.90 21.22
C THR A 113 -9.45 -6.80 20.77
N LEU A 114 -10.10 -5.68 21.12
CA LEU A 114 -11.42 -5.30 20.63
C LEU A 114 -11.37 -4.25 19.52
N LEU A 115 -10.17 -3.79 19.14
CA LEU A 115 -9.98 -2.88 18.01
C LEU A 115 -10.22 -3.62 16.69
N SER A 116 -10.68 -2.90 15.65
CA SER A 116 -10.69 -3.46 14.29
C SER A 116 -9.28 -3.88 13.87
N PHE A 117 -9.20 -4.94 13.08
CA PHE A 117 -7.93 -5.61 12.79
C PHE A 117 -6.96 -4.72 12.01
N GLU A 118 -7.45 -3.75 11.24
CA GLU A 118 -6.68 -2.76 10.49
C GLU A 118 -5.96 -1.79 11.43
N PHE A 119 -6.68 -1.30 12.45
CA PHE A 119 -6.11 -0.42 13.47
C PHE A 119 -5.12 -1.18 14.34
N HIS A 120 -5.48 -2.37 14.82
CA HIS A 120 -4.58 -3.17 15.63
C HIS A 120 -3.35 -3.60 14.85
N GLY A 121 -3.55 -4.06 13.61
CA GLY A 121 -2.49 -4.43 12.67
C GLY A 121 -1.53 -3.27 12.44
N GLY A 122 -2.04 -2.07 12.17
CA GLY A 122 -1.20 -0.88 12.00
C GLY A 122 -0.32 -0.56 13.22
N LEU A 123 -0.85 -0.70 14.43
CA LEU A 123 -0.08 -0.51 15.66
C LEU A 123 1.01 -1.58 15.84
N LEU A 124 0.69 -2.85 15.56
CA LEU A 124 1.67 -3.95 15.59
C LEU A 124 2.79 -3.73 14.59
N VAL A 125 2.45 -3.28 13.38
CA VAL A 125 3.41 -3.01 12.30
C VAL A 125 4.34 -1.86 12.66
N LEU A 126 3.81 -0.78 13.23
CA LEU A 126 4.62 0.35 13.66
C LEU A 126 5.67 -0.06 14.70
N ASP A 127 5.29 -0.89 15.68
CA ASP A 127 6.20 -1.39 16.71
C ASP A 127 7.24 -2.36 16.12
N LEU A 128 6.78 -3.32 15.30
CA LEU A 128 7.63 -4.31 14.62
C LEU A 128 8.72 -3.62 13.78
N LEU A 129 8.34 -2.68 12.92
CA LEU A 129 9.29 -2.04 12.01
C LEU A 129 10.30 -1.16 12.76
N LYS A 130 9.86 -0.45 13.81
CA LYS A 130 10.77 0.30 14.68
C LYS A 130 11.77 -0.63 15.38
N LYS A 131 11.30 -1.77 15.88
CA LYS A 131 12.14 -2.79 16.53
C LYS A 131 13.17 -3.40 15.57
N GLU A 132 12.78 -3.63 14.31
CA GLU A 132 13.66 -4.21 13.30
C GLU A 132 14.64 -3.22 12.65
N GLY A 133 14.58 -1.94 13.06
CA GLY A 133 15.51 -0.89 12.65
C GLY A 133 15.10 -0.15 11.38
N ALA A 134 13.83 -0.18 11.00
CA ALA A 134 13.32 0.64 9.91
C ALA A 134 13.42 2.14 10.25
N PRO A 135 13.72 3.01 9.27
CA PRO A 135 13.56 4.44 9.43
C PRO A 135 12.15 4.79 9.92
N THR A 136 12.05 5.70 10.90
CA THR A 136 10.77 6.06 11.52
C THR A 136 9.70 6.44 10.50
N ALA A 137 10.05 7.26 9.51
CA ALA A 137 9.13 7.68 8.45
C ALA A 137 8.65 6.51 7.59
N GLN A 138 9.51 5.50 7.35
CA GLN A 138 9.10 4.27 6.65
C GLN A 138 8.11 3.47 7.49
N ALA A 139 8.41 3.26 8.77
CA ALA A 139 7.53 2.53 9.68
C ALA A 139 6.15 3.20 9.82
N GLU A 140 6.13 4.53 9.89
CA GLU A 140 4.90 5.33 9.92
C GLU A 140 4.13 5.24 8.61
N SER A 141 4.82 5.28 7.46
CA SER A 141 4.21 5.11 6.14
C SER A 141 3.52 3.75 6.00
N VAL A 142 4.21 2.67 6.38
CA VAL A 142 3.62 1.31 6.34
C VAL A 142 2.46 1.21 7.33
N ALA A 143 2.61 1.71 8.56
CA ALA A 143 1.55 1.65 9.56
C ALA A 143 0.29 2.41 9.13
N GLU A 144 0.44 3.62 8.58
CA GLU A 144 -0.69 4.38 8.03
C GLU A 144 -1.36 3.61 6.89
N ALA A 145 -0.57 2.98 6.03
CA ALA A 145 -1.10 2.20 4.93
C ALA A 145 -1.90 0.98 5.38
N VAL A 146 -1.41 0.27 6.39
CA VAL A 146 -2.13 -0.84 7.02
C VAL A 146 -3.40 -0.36 7.72
N ILE A 147 -3.41 0.80 8.36
CA ILE A 147 -4.64 1.30 9.02
C ILE A 147 -5.74 1.58 8.00
N ARG A 148 -5.38 2.06 6.81
CA ARG A 148 -6.33 2.60 5.82
C ARG A 148 -6.66 1.64 4.69
N HIS A 149 -6.15 0.40 4.71
CA HIS A 149 -6.29 -0.52 3.58
C HIS A 149 -7.73 -0.98 3.31
N GLN A 150 -8.64 -0.89 4.30
CA GLN A 150 -10.08 -1.13 4.14
C GLN A 150 -10.93 0.14 4.19
N ASP A 151 -10.31 1.32 4.26
CA ASP A 151 -11.03 2.54 3.94
C ASP A 151 -11.34 2.46 2.43
N LEU A 152 -12.53 1.99 2.02
CA LEU A 152 -12.92 1.84 0.61
C LEU A 152 -13.95 2.87 0.11
N GLY A 153 -14.37 3.83 0.95
CA GLY A 153 -15.32 4.89 0.57
C GLY A 153 -14.79 5.88 -0.49
N GLU A 154 -15.68 6.35 -1.37
CA GLU A 154 -15.37 7.17 -2.56
C GLU A 154 -15.16 8.67 -2.28
N THR A 155 -15.45 9.15 -1.06
CA THR A 155 -15.37 10.58 -0.71
C THR A 155 -14.51 10.85 0.54
N GLY A 156 -13.72 11.93 0.51
CA GLY A 156 -13.02 12.48 1.67
C GLY A 156 -11.64 13.06 1.37
N GLN A 157 -11.32 14.18 2.04
CA GLN A 157 -9.96 14.68 2.30
C GLN A 157 -9.71 14.55 3.82
N ARG A 158 -8.54 14.07 4.28
CA ARG A 158 -8.21 13.90 5.73
C ARG A 158 -6.69 13.95 5.96
N ARG A 159 -6.06 14.51 7.02
CA ARG A 159 -6.36 15.56 8.03
C ARG A 159 -5.03 16.26 8.40
N GLN A 160 -5.07 17.59 8.54
CA GLN A 160 -4.07 18.50 9.11
C GLN A 160 -4.20 18.61 10.65
N GLU A 161 -3.10 18.63 11.42
CA GLU A 161 -3.13 18.97 12.86
C GLU A 161 -2.77 20.43 13.17
N ARG A 162 -3.84 21.17 13.49
CA ARG A 162 -4.05 22.26 14.47
C ARG A 162 -2.86 23.19 14.84
N GLY A 163 -2.92 24.42 14.32
CA GLY A 163 -2.27 25.60 14.89
C GLY A 163 -3.00 26.91 14.54
N THR A 164 -3.87 27.35 15.45
CA THR A 164 -4.46 28.72 15.59
C THR A 164 -5.29 29.35 14.46
N ARG A 165 -6.58 29.57 14.78
CA ARG A 165 -7.40 30.80 14.56
C ARG A 165 -8.36 30.86 13.34
N THR A 166 -9.65 30.90 13.70
CA THR A 166 -10.87 31.48 13.07
C THR A 166 -11.48 30.90 11.78
N PRO A 167 -12.83 30.93 11.65
CA PRO A 167 -13.57 30.14 10.70
C PRO A 167 -14.01 30.98 9.50
N THR A 168 -13.30 30.86 8.38
CA THR A 168 -13.81 31.24 7.06
C THR A 168 -13.03 30.46 6.01
N ASP A 169 -13.75 30.02 4.98
CA ASP A 169 -13.26 29.70 3.64
C ASP A 169 -12.75 28.28 3.36
N ASN A 170 -13.74 27.50 2.94
CA ASN A 170 -13.71 26.42 1.97
C ASN A 170 -13.07 26.84 0.62
N SER A 171 -11.77 26.56 0.44
CA SER A 171 -11.17 26.03 -0.80
C SER A 171 -9.63 26.03 -0.65
N GLU A 172 -8.98 25.04 -1.27
CA GLU A 172 -7.52 24.83 -1.36
C GLU A 172 -6.83 24.27 -0.09
N TYR A 173 -6.72 22.93 -0.04
CA TYR A 173 -5.76 22.24 0.83
C TYR A 173 -4.97 21.19 0.03
N HIS A 174 -3.71 21.53 -0.28
CA HIS A 174 -2.64 20.61 -0.72
C HIS A 174 -1.95 20.00 0.54
N GLU A 175 -1.32 18.83 0.61
CA GLU A 175 -1.21 17.55 -0.12
C GLU A 175 -0.24 16.69 0.75
N CYS A 176 -0.60 15.47 1.16
CA CYS A 176 0.29 14.38 1.64
C CYS A 176 -0.53 13.08 1.72
N VAL A 177 -0.18 12.03 0.96
CA VAL A 177 -0.87 10.72 0.98
C VAL A 177 0.16 9.59 0.78
N PRO A 178 0.34 8.65 1.73
CA PRO A 178 1.32 7.55 1.63
C PRO A 178 1.06 6.49 0.51
N PRO A 179 1.96 5.50 0.29
CA PRO A 179 1.84 4.41 -0.71
C PRO A 179 0.59 3.52 -0.58
N HIS A 180 -0.24 3.80 0.42
CA HIS A 180 -1.43 3.07 0.78
C HIS A 180 -2.50 3.06 -0.30
N GLU A 181 -2.54 4.05 -1.19
CA GLU A 181 -3.54 4.04 -2.25
C GLU A 181 -3.30 2.89 -3.24
N VAL A 182 -2.05 2.50 -3.48
CA VAL A 182 -1.73 1.31 -4.29
C VAL A 182 -1.91 -0.01 -3.50
N VAL A 183 -2.23 0.03 -2.20
CA VAL A 183 -2.60 -1.19 -1.45
C VAL A 183 -4.11 -1.25 -1.29
N ALA A 184 -4.75 -0.15 -0.89
CA ALA A 184 -6.19 -0.02 -0.71
C ALA A 184 -6.97 -0.16 -2.03
N VAL A 185 -6.41 0.30 -3.16
CA VAL A 185 -7.03 0.10 -4.48
C VAL A 185 -7.03 -1.38 -4.89
N PHE A 186 -6.04 -2.16 -4.45
CA PHE A 186 -5.78 -3.49 -5.03
C PHE A 186 -6.06 -4.67 -4.08
N CYS A 187 -6.14 -4.42 -2.77
CA CYS A 187 -6.62 -5.38 -1.77
C CYS A 187 -8.00 -6.00 -2.07
N PRO A 188 -8.99 -5.29 -2.66
CA PRO A 188 -10.32 -5.85 -2.92
C PRO A 188 -10.40 -6.88 -4.05
N TYR A 189 -9.41 -6.95 -4.95
CA TYR A 189 -9.53 -7.67 -6.23
C TYR A 189 -9.24 -9.18 -6.17
N ASP A 190 -8.95 -9.74 -4.99
CA ASP A 190 -8.46 -11.12 -4.86
C ASP A 190 -9.19 -11.98 -3.79
N TRP A 191 -10.07 -11.38 -2.97
CA TRP A 191 -10.78 -12.11 -1.91
C TRP A 191 -12.05 -12.83 -2.40
N ALA A 192 -12.65 -12.38 -3.50
CA ALA A 192 -13.72 -13.15 -4.14
C ALA A 192 -13.05 -14.22 -5.01
N GLY A 193 -13.18 -15.50 -4.64
CA GLY A 193 -12.58 -16.66 -5.31
C GLY A 193 -13.02 -16.91 -6.76
N ASP A 194 -13.33 -15.88 -7.53
CA ASP A 194 -13.60 -15.90 -8.95
C ASP A 194 -12.53 -15.08 -9.68
N GLY A 195 -11.81 -15.71 -10.59
CA GLY A 195 -10.88 -15.06 -11.52
C GLY A 195 -11.52 -13.99 -12.44
N ALA A 196 -12.77 -13.60 -12.22
CA ALA A 196 -13.51 -12.60 -12.98
C ALA A 196 -13.12 -11.15 -12.62
N GLN A 197 -12.70 -10.86 -11.37
CA GLN A 197 -12.32 -9.49 -10.98
C GLN A 197 -10.93 -9.08 -11.48
N ALA A 198 -10.00 -10.04 -11.61
CA ALA A 198 -8.72 -9.82 -12.27
C ALA A 198 -8.88 -9.48 -13.77
N VAL A 199 -9.91 -10.05 -14.43
CA VAL A 199 -10.27 -9.73 -15.83
C VAL A 199 -10.86 -8.32 -15.94
N GLY A 200 -11.71 -7.89 -15.00
CA GLY A 200 -12.22 -6.52 -14.98
C GLY A 200 -11.13 -5.46 -14.74
N ALA A 201 -10.10 -5.78 -13.94
CA ALA A 201 -8.90 -4.97 -13.85
C ALA A 201 -8.16 -4.94 -15.20
N TYR A 202 -7.87 -6.09 -15.81
CA TYR A 202 -7.21 -6.18 -17.12
C TYR A 202 -7.93 -5.36 -18.23
N GLU A 203 -9.26 -5.44 -18.30
CA GLU A 203 -10.09 -4.67 -19.24
C GLU A 203 -10.06 -3.16 -18.94
N SER A 204 -10.07 -2.76 -17.67
CA SER A 204 -9.95 -1.34 -17.27
C SER A 204 -8.52 -0.78 -17.37
N PHE A 205 -7.50 -1.65 -17.44
CA PHE A 205 -6.09 -1.33 -17.68
C PHE A 205 -5.69 -1.40 -19.17
N GLY A 206 -6.66 -1.55 -20.09
CA GLY A 206 -6.43 -1.44 -21.53
C GLY A 206 -5.97 -2.72 -22.22
N GLY A 207 -6.20 -3.89 -21.61
CA GLY A 207 -6.14 -5.14 -22.34
C GLY A 207 -7.35 -5.24 -23.28
N GLU A 208 -7.19 -4.88 -24.55
CA GLU A 208 -8.19 -5.23 -25.57
C GLU A 208 -8.29 -6.76 -25.63
N GLY A 209 -9.53 -7.26 -25.52
CA GLY A 209 -9.86 -8.67 -25.40
C GLY A 209 -9.36 -9.53 -26.56
N VAL A 210 -9.16 -10.81 -26.25
CA VAL A 210 -9.01 -11.90 -27.23
C VAL A 210 -10.29 -12.06 -28.05
#